data_AF-A0A3C0REB1-F1
#
_entry.id   AF-A0A3C0REB1-F1
#
_cell.length_a   1.000
_cell.length_b   1.000
_cell.length_c   1.000
_cell.angle_alpha   90.00
_cell.angle_beta   90.00
_cell.angle_gamma   90.00
#
_symmetry.space_group_name_H-M   'P 1'
#
loop_
_entity.id
_entity.type
_entity.pdbx_description
1 polymer ?
#
loop_
_entity_poly.entity_id
_entity_poly.type
_entity_poly.pdbx_seq_one_letter_code
_entity_poly.pdbx_strand_id
1 'polypeptide(L)'
;MLSGNETKAQKGYEFTSFTVIESIIPNGLGRSRIIHALETRDYKEFASVRSEDDNTRNKSDRDDIRVKNFEETKILNFFNLGGIRFQNIAANDAMVNSKVNGMMEDGWELMTIIAGVESDAGEKDGQGIFITRFYFKRPKK
;
A
#
# COMPACT_ATOMS: atom_id res chain seq x y z
N MET A 1 47.18 -19.11 -14.04
CA MET A 1 45.72 -19.31 -14.06
C MET A 1 45.08 -18.06 -13.50
N LEU A 2 44.48 -17.23 -14.35
CA LEU A 2 43.73 -16.06 -13.95
C LEU A 2 42.29 -16.53 -13.68
N SER A 3 41.92 -16.68 -12.40
CA SER A 3 40.52 -16.88 -12.03
C SER A 3 39.81 -15.53 -12.14
N GLY A 4 39.03 -15.36 -13.20
CA GLY A 4 38.16 -14.19 -13.37
C GLY A 4 37.13 -14.16 -12.25
N ASN A 5 37.24 -13.14 -11.38
CA ASN A 5 36.10 -12.69 -10.60
C ASN A 5 35.11 -12.07 -11.58
N GLU A 6 34.12 -12.85 -12.00
CA GLU A 6 32.90 -12.28 -12.57
C GLU A 6 32.22 -11.46 -11.47
N THR A 7 32.37 -10.14 -11.53
CA THR A 7 31.51 -9.22 -10.81
C THR A 7 30.10 -9.44 -11.34
N LYS A 8 29.30 -10.28 -10.67
CA LYS A 8 27.85 -10.34 -10.90
C LYS A 8 27.35 -8.92 -10.71
N ALA A 9 26.94 -8.27 -11.80
CA ALA A 9 26.21 -7.01 -11.72
C ALA A 9 25.09 -7.21 -10.68
N GLN A 10 25.05 -6.38 -9.66
CA GLN A 10 24.03 -6.45 -8.64
C GLN A 10 22.68 -6.27 -9.34
N LYS A 11 21.95 -7.36 -9.53
CA LYS A 11 20.59 -7.32 -10.07
C LYS A 11 19.81 -6.37 -9.16
N GLY A 12 19.33 -5.26 -9.71
CA GLY A 12 18.54 -4.29 -8.95
C GLY A 12 17.30 -4.96 -8.38
N TYR A 13 16.69 -4.34 -7.37
CA TYR A 13 15.42 -4.82 -6.82
C TYR A 13 14.24 -4.12 -7.51
N GLU A 14 13.15 -4.84 -7.68
CA GLU A 14 11.83 -4.24 -7.86
C GLU A 14 11.07 -4.23 -6.53
N PHE A 15 10.14 -3.28 -6.40
CA PHE A 15 9.38 -3.04 -5.18
C PHE A 15 7.88 -3.12 -5.47
N THR A 16 7.13 -3.59 -4.48
CA THR A 16 5.67 -3.50 -4.46
C THR A 16 5.20 -3.21 -3.04
N SER A 17 3.90 -2.90 -2.89
CA SER A 17 3.27 -2.74 -1.60
C SER A 17 1.79 -3.05 -1.68
N PHE A 18 1.20 -3.49 -0.57
CA PHE A 18 -0.25 -3.45 -0.41
C PHE A 18 -0.59 -2.59 0.81
N THR A 19 -1.80 -2.02 0.79
CA THR A 19 -2.32 -1.15 1.85
C THR A 19 -3.53 -1.81 2.49
N VAL A 20 -3.49 -1.95 3.81
CA VAL A 20 -4.60 -2.36 4.66
C VAL A 20 -5.27 -1.10 5.20
N ILE A 21 -6.58 -1.01 5.01
CA ILE A 21 -7.43 0.08 5.48
C ILE A 21 -8.44 -0.56 6.42
N GLU A 22 -8.48 -0.14 7.67
CA GLU A 22 -9.40 -0.63 8.69
C GLU A 22 -10.19 0.55 9.24
N SER A 23 -11.50 0.55 8.99
CA SER A 23 -12.37 1.60 9.45
C SER A 23 -12.63 1.46 10.94
N ILE A 24 -12.43 2.56 11.65
CA ILE A 24 -12.77 2.69 13.07
C ILE A 24 -14.11 3.40 13.29
N ILE A 25 -14.89 3.58 12.22
CA ILE A 25 -16.16 4.27 12.23
C ILE A 25 -17.27 3.32 12.69
N PRO A 26 -18.03 3.67 13.74
CA PRO A 26 -19.22 2.92 14.12
C PRO A 26 -20.21 2.85 12.96
N ASN A 27 -20.60 1.63 12.55
CA ASN A 27 -21.50 1.36 11.41
C ASN A 27 -20.96 1.75 10.02
N GLY A 28 -19.67 2.02 9.87
CA GLY A 28 -19.06 2.35 8.58
C GLY A 28 -19.11 1.18 7.59
N LEU A 29 -20.23 0.95 6.92
CA LEU A 29 -20.41 -0.21 6.05
C LEU A 29 -19.35 -0.25 4.93
N GLY A 30 -18.62 -1.36 4.83
CA GLY A 30 -17.87 -1.70 3.63
C GLY A 30 -16.61 -0.88 3.35
N ARG A 31 -15.94 -0.31 4.37
CA ARG A 31 -14.74 0.51 4.16
C ARG A 31 -13.41 -0.22 4.35
N SER A 32 -13.41 -1.30 5.15
CA SER A 32 -12.16 -1.98 5.46
C SER A 32 -11.73 -2.91 4.32
N ARG A 33 -10.51 -2.70 3.78
CA ARG A 33 -9.99 -3.37 2.59
C ARG A 33 -8.47 -3.58 2.67
N ILE A 34 -8.00 -4.62 2.00
CA ILE A 34 -6.61 -4.72 1.56
C ILE A 34 -6.59 -4.38 0.06
N ILE A 35 -5.76 -3.42 -0.34
CA ILE A 35 -5.62 -2.94 -1.72
C ILE A 35 -4.20 -3.20 -2.21
N HIS A 36 -4.07 -3.90 -3.34
CA HIS A 36 -2.79 -4.18 -3.99
C HIS A 36 -2.88 -3.86 -5.49
N ALA A 37 -2.05 -2.94 -5.97
CA ALA A 37 -2.01 -2.60 -7.39
C ALA A 37 -1.40 -3.76 -8.20
N LEU A 38 -1.98 -4.07 -9.36
CA LEU A 38 -1.51 -5.13 -10.26
C LEU A 38 -0.89 -4.58 -11.55
N GLU A 39 -0.90 -3.26 -11.73
CA GLU A 39 -0.26 -2.55 -12.85
C GLU A 39 0.82 -1.59 -12.34
N THR A 40 1.83 -1.36 -13.18
CA THR A 40 2.91 -0.39 -12.92
C THR A 40 2.61 0.94 -13.61
N ARG A 41 3.04 2.05 -13.00
CA ARG A 41 3.02 3.39 -13.60
C ARG A 41 4.41 4.01 -13.55
N ASP A 42 4.81 4.73 -14.59
CA ASP A 42 6.04 5.53 -14.57
C ASP A 42 5.74 6.89 -13.96
N TYR A 43 6.33 7.17 -12.79
CA TYR A 43 6.15 8.46 -12.13
C TYR A 43 6.63 9.64 -12.99
N LYS A 44 7.54 9.40 -13.96
CA LYS A 44 8.07 10.44 -14.84
C LYS A 44 7.02 11.02 -15.78
N GLU A 45 6.01 10.24 -16.15
CA GLU A 45 4.88 10.72 -16.96
C GLU A 45 4.07 11.80 -16.21
N PHE A 46 4.16 11.81 -14.89
CA PHE A 46 3.41 12.72 -14.01
C PHE A 46 4.33 13.65 -13.22
N ALA A 47 5.63 13.71 -13.55
CA ALA A 47 6.60 14.58 -12.91
C ALA A 47 6.99 15.74 -13.84
N SER A 48 7.19 16.93 -13.29
CA SER A 48 7.75 18.08 -14.01
C SER A 48 8.97 18.56 -13.25
N VAL A 49 10.07 18.81 -13.94
CA VAL A 49 11.22 19.52 -13.36
C VAL A 49 10.96 21.01 -13.49
N ARG A 50 11.24 21.77 -12.42
CA ARG A 50 11.23 23.23 -12.47
C ARG A 50 12.66 23.75 -12.34
N SER A 51 13.01 24.73 -13.16
CA SER A 51 14.29 25.42 -13.19
C SER A 51 14.09 26.93 -13.21
N GLU A 52 15.18 27.69 -13.22
CA GLU A 52 15.12 29.15 -13.45
C GLU A 52 14.51 29.48 -14.82
N ASP A 53 14.80 28.68 -15.85
CA ASP A 53 14.31 28.86 -17.22
C ASP A 53 12.87 28.35 -17.43
N ASP A 54 12.41 27.39 -16.63
CA ASP A 54 11.03 26.88 -16.67
C ASP A 54 10.48 26.61 -15.27
N ASN A 55 9.64 27.53 -14.79
CA ASN A 55 8.97 27.43 -13.49
C ASN A 55 7.46 27.12 -13.64
N THR A 56 7.06 26.52 -14.76
CA THR A 56 5.65 26.20 -14.98
C THR A 56 5.17 25.08 -14.05
N ARG A 57 3.87 25.12 -13.70
CA ARG A 57 3.24 24.07 -12.89
C ARG A 57 2.96 22.85 -13.75
N ASN A 58 3.19 21.66 -13.18
CA ASN A 58 2.75 20.40 -13.75
C ASN A 58 1.25 20.42 -14.10
N LYS A 59 0.91 20.08 -15.35
CA LYS A 59 -0.46 20.03 -15.89
C LYS A 59 -0.94 18.62 -16.22
N SER A 60 -0.19 17.58 -15.87
CA SER A 60 -0.62 16.19 -16.06
C SER A 60 -1.97 15.93 -15.39
N ASP A 61 -2.83 15.16 -16.06
CA ASP A 61 -4.16 14.84 -15.55
C ASP A 61 -4.06 13.80 -14.43
N ARG A 62 -4.79 14.04 -13.34
CA ARG A 62 -4.87 13.10 -12.22
C ARG A 62 -5.71 11.88 -12.56
N ASP A 63 -6.64 12.01 -13.50
CA ASP A 63 -7.47 10.89 -13.93
C ASP A 63 -6.63 9.82 -14.63
N ASP A 64 -5.55 10.23 -15.32
CA ASP A 64 -4.59 9.31 -15.94
C ASP A 64 -3.73 8.56 -14.92
N ILE A 65 -3.57 9.08 -13.70
CA ILE A 65 -2.85 8.39 -12.60
C ILE A 65 -3.67 7.19 -12.06
N ARG A 66 -5.01 7.23 -12.19
CA ARG A 66 -5.89 6.23 -11.58
C ARG A 66 -5.65 4.84 -12.18
N VAL A 67 -5.32 3.90 -11.30
CA VAL A 67 -5.19 2.47 -11.60
C VAL A 67 -6.56 1.80 -11.53
N LYS A 68 -6.96 1.09 -12.59
CA LYS A 68 -8.20 0.30 -12.59
C LYS A 68 -7.96 -1.19 -12.31
N ASN A 69 -6.75 -1.68 -12.58
CA ASN A 69 -6.37 -3.06 -12.29
C ASN A 69 -5.69 -3.18 -10.93
N PHE A 70 -6.47 -3.48 -9.90
CA PHE A 70 -5.99 -3.75 -8.55
C PHE A 70 -6.77 -4.90 -7.92
N GLU A 71 -6.12 -5.61 -7.00
CA GLU A 71 -6.75 -6.59 -6.14
C GLU A 71 -7.38 -5.87 -4.93
N GLU A 72 -8.65 -6.15 -4.68
CA GLU A 72 -9.39 -5.69 -3.50
C GLU A 72 -9.83 -6.88 -2.66
N THR A 73 -9.25 -7.04 -1.46
CA THR A 73 -9.68 -8.04 -0.48
C THR A 73 -10.52 -7.39 0.60
N LYS A 74 -11.74 -7.92 0.83
CA LYS A 74 -12.63 -7.45 1.90
C LYS A 74 -12.17 -7.93 3.27
N ILE A 75 -12.14 -7.03 4.23
CA ILE A 75 -11.90 -7.32 5.66
C ILE A 75 -12.94 -6.60 6.52
N LEU A 76 -12.89 -6.79 7.84
CA LEU A 76 -13.90 -6.34 8.78
C LEU A 76 -13.52 -5.00 9.43
N ASN A 77 -14.53 -4.22 9.86
CA ASN A 77 -14.27 -2.98 10.60
C ASN A 77 -13.92 -3.27 12.06
N PHE A 78 -13.15 -2.38 12.70
CA PHE A 78 -12.82 -2.50 14.12
C PHE A 78 -13.98 -2.15 15.05
N PHE A 79 -14.91 -1.30 14.63
CA PHE A 79 -15.97 -0.78 15.49
C PHE A 79 -17.38 -1.05 14.94
N ASN A 80 -18.34 -1.17 15.86
CA ASN A 80 -19.77 -1.01 15.60
C ASN A 80 -20.41 -0.17 16.72
N LEU A 81 -21.75 -0.07 16.75
CA LEU A 81 -22.47 0.64 17.83
C LEU A 81 -22.14 0.17 19.24
N GLY A 82 -21.70 -1.08 19.41
CA GLY A 82 -21.36 -1.67 20.71
C GLY A 82 -19.88 -1.50 21.11
N GLY A 83 -19.08 -0.80 20.30
CA GLY A 83 -17.65 -0.60 20.54
C GLY A 83 -16.75 -1.50 19.70
N ILE A 84 -15.57 -1.82 20.24
CA ILE A 84 -14.51 -2.57 19.55
C ILE A 84 -14.93 -4.03 19.33
N ARG A 85 -14.67 -4.54 18.13
CA ARG A 85 -14.95 -5.90 17.70
C ARG A 85 -13.66 -6.72 17.65
N PHE A 86 -13.22 -7.25 18.79
CA PHE A 86 -11.98 -8.04 18.88
C PHE A 86 -11.91 -9.24 17.94
N GLN A 87 -13.04 -9.92 17.70
CA GLN A 87 -13.10 -11.01 16.72
C GLN A 87 -12.84 -10.53 15.28
N ASN A 88 -13.24 -9.29 14.95
CA ASN A 88 -12.96 -8.71 13.65
C ASN A 88 -11.46 -8.44 13.49
N ILE A 89 -10.80 -7.96 14.55
CA ILE A 89 -9.35 -7.77 14.58
C ILE A 89 -8.64 -9.10 14.31
N ALA A 90 -8.98 -10.15 15.06
CA ALA A 90 -8.37 -11.47 14.87
C ALA A 90 -8.61 -12.05 13.46
N ALA A 91 -9.80 -11.82 12.88
CA ALA A 91 -10.09 -12.24 11.51
C ALA A 91 -9.29 -11.43 10.48
N ASN A 92 -9.12 -10.12 10.68
CA ASN A 92 -8.30 -9.28 9.81
C ASN A 92 -6.83 -9.69 9.89
N ASP A 93 -6.30 -9.98 11.08
CA ASP A 93 -4.93 -10.49 11.26
C ASP A 93 -4.71 -11.77 10.44
N ALA A 94 -5.67 -12.71 10.46
CA ALA A 94 -5.59 -13.92 9.65
C ALA A 94 -5.54 -13.61 8.14
N MET A 95 -6.33 -12.64 7.66
CA MET A 95 -6.32 -12.20 6.26
C MET A 95 -5.00 -11.52 5.87
N VAL A 96 -4.47 -10.64 6.73
CA VAL A 96 -3.19 -9.97 6.52
C VAL A 96 -2.05 -10.99 6.49
N ASN A 97 -2.02 -11.93 7.44
CA ASN A 97 -1.03 -13.01 7.48
C ASN A 97 -1.09 -13.86 6.21
N SER A 98 -2.30 -14.23 5.76
CA SER A 98 -2.47 -14.96 4.49
C SER A 98 -1.91 -14.18 3.31
N LYS A 99 -2.14 -12.85 3.23
CA LYS A 99 -1.62 -12.01 2.15
C LYS A 99 -0.09 -11.91 2.20
N VAL A 100 0.48 -11.67 3.37
CA VAL A 100 1.95 -11.60 3.56
C VAL A 100 2.61 -12.92 3.16
N ASN A 101 2.07 -14.05 3.60
CA ASN A 101 2.58 -15.37 3.22
C ASN A 101 2.52 -15.58 1.71
N GLY A 102 1.41 -15.23 1.05
CA GLY A 102 1.30 -15.30 -0.41
C GLY A 102 2.34 -14.43 -1.14
N MET A 103 2.61 -13.22 -0.65
CA MET A 103 3.69 -12.37 -1.20
C MET A 103 5.05 -13.07 -1.07
N MET A 104 5.33 -13.69 0.08
CA MET A 104 6.59 -14.41 0.33
C MET A 104 6.73 -15.65 -0.56
N GLU A 105 5.65 -16.41 -0.78
CA GLU A 105 5.60 -17.54 -1.70
C GLU A 105 5.87 -17.11 -3.15
N ASP A 106 5.41 -15.92 -3.54
CA ASP A 106 5.69 -15.28 -4.84
C ASP A 106 7.13 -14.70 -4.95
N GLY A 107 7.97 -14.96 -3.95
CA GLY A 107 9.38 -14.55 -3.90
C GLY A 107 9.61 -13.11 -3.46
N TRP A 108 8.62 -12.46 -2.86
CA TRP A 108 8.77 -11.11 -2.29
C TRP A 108 9.28 -11.15 -0.86
N GLU A 109 10.31 -10.35 -0.57
CA GLU A 109 10.85 -10.13 0.76
C GLU A 109 10.17 -8.92 1.40
N LEU A 110 9.58 -9.10 2.59
CA LEU A 110 9.02 -7.99 3.38
C LEU A 110 10.15 -7.06 3.85
N MET A 111 10.02 -5.77 3.55
CA MET A 111 11.01 -4.75 3.87
C MET A 111 10.65 -3.96 5.11
N THR A 112 9.45 -3.39 5.13
CA THR A 112 9.00 -2.53 6.21
C THR A 112 7.48 -2.49 6.25
N ILE A 113 6.96 -2.19 7.44
CA ILE A 113 5.54 -1.99 7.70
C ILE A 113 5.41 -0.59 8.29
N ILE A 114 4.53 0.22 7.72
CA ILE A 114 4.26 1.59 8.19
C ILE A 114 2.78 1.67 8.53
N ALA A 115 2.48 2.00 9.78
CA ALA A 115 1.12 2.27 10.23
C ALA A 115 0.90 3.78 10.41
N GLY A 116 -0.30 4.25 10.09
CA GLY A 116 -0.76 5.60 10.30
C GLY A 116 -2.24 5.60 10.69
N VAL A 117 -2.63 6.60 11.45
CA VAL A 117 -4.02 6.79 11.86
C VAL A 117 -4.46 8.17 11.40
N GLU A 118 -5.55 8.22 10.67
CA GLU A 118 -6.33 9.44 10.57
C GLU A 118 -7.45 9.30 11.61
N SER A 119 -7.35 10.15 12.63
CA SER A 119 -8.32 10.24 13.72
C SER A 119 -9.13 11.51 13.54
N ASP A 120 -10.44 11.35 13.66
CA ASP A 120 -11.41 12.41 13.92
C ASP A 120 -10.82 13.50 14.83
N ALA A 121 -10.81 14.73 14.32
CA ALA A 121 -10.22 15.90 14.96
C ALA A 121 -11.25 16.97 15.37
N GLY A 122 -12.53 16.61 15.60
CA GLY A 122 -13.46 17.55 16.24
C GLY A 122 -14.92 17.13 16.27
N GLU A 123 -15.77 17.92 16.94
CA GLU A 123 -17.21 17.65 17.20
C GLU A 123 -18.09 17.36 15.97
N LYS A 124 -17.56 17.55 14.75
CA LYS A 124 -18.29 17.40 13.48
C LYS A 124 -17.69 16.36 12.54
N ASP A 125 -16.46 15.92 12.80
CA ASP A 125 -15.94 14.75 12.11
C ASP A 125 -16.25 13.54 13.01
N GLY A 126 -16.45 12.40 12.40
CA GLY A 126 -16.75 11.14 13.09
C GLY A 126 -16.12 9.99 12.32
N GLN A 127 -15.16 10.35 11.47
CA GLN A 127 -14.48 9.47 10.55
C GLN A 127 -13.10 9.16 11.09
N GLY A 128 -12.69 7.92 10.92
CA GLY A 128 -11.35 7.53 11.22
C GLY A 128 -10.98 6.26 10.48
N ILE A 129 -9.73 6.20 10.07
CA ILE A 129 -9.16 5.04 9.40
C ILE A 129 -7.80 4.72 10.01
N PHE A 130 -7.59 3.44 10.27
CA PHE A 130 -6.29 2.88 10.51
C PHE A 130 -5.75 2.41 9.15
N ILE A 131 -4.58 2.91 8.75
CA ILE A 131 -3.93 2.52 7.49
C ILE A 131 -2.60 1.87 7.82
N THR A 132 -2.39 0.65 7.33
CA THR A 132 -1.10 -0.03 7.38
C THR A 132 -0.61 -0.34 5.99
N ARG A 133 0.62 0.03 5.65
CA ARG A 133 1.24 -0.30 4.37
C ARG A 133 2.43 -1.22 4.57
N PHE A 134 2.42 -2.31 3.81
CA PHE A 134 3.48 -3.31 3.78
C PHE A 134 4.28 -3.12 2.50
N TYR A 135 5.58 -2.89 2.61
CA TYR A 135 6.47 -2.75 1.47
C TYR A 135 7.29 -4.02 1.29
N PHE A 136 7.42 -4.47 0.04
CA PHE A 136 8.17 -5.65 -0.33
C PHE A 136 9.17 -5.33 -1.43
N LYS A 137 10.23 -6.14 -1.53
CA LYS A 137 11.17 -6.12 -2.66
C LYS A 137 11.41 -7.54 -3.17
N ARG A 138 11.87 -7.67 -4.42
CA ARG A 138 12.50 -8.90 -4.91
C ARG A 138 13.53 -8.58 -5.99
N PRO A 139 14.50 -9.47 -6.27
CA PRO A 139 15.45 -9.25 -7.36
C PRO A 139 14.73 -9.11 -8.71
N LYS A 140 15.11 -8.12 -9.52
CA LYS A 140 14.65 -8.03 -10.90
C LYS A 140 15.09 -9.29 -11.65
N LYS A 141 14.19 -9.86 -12.45
CA LYS A 141 14.48 -11.02 -13.29
C LYS A 141 15.54 -10.66 -14.34
#